data_AF-A0A1Y4U9X0-F1
#
_entry.id   AF-A0A1Y4U9X0-F1
#
_cell.length_a   1.000
_cell.length_b   1.000
_cell.length_c   1.000
_cell.angle_alpha   90.00
_cell.angle_beta   90.00
_cell.angle_gamma   90.00
#
_symmetry.space_group_name_H-M   'P 1'
#
loop_
_entity.id
_entity.type
_entity.pdbx_description
1 polymer ?
#
loop_
_entity_poly.entity_id
_entity_poly.type
_entity_poly.pdbx_seq_one_letter_code
_entity_poly.pdbx_strand_id
1 'polypeptide(L)'
;MTGLRKRVTVGFLSIVCLLFFSGMVSLLELGHLSRDTGEILKANARNIELAKEMLDAAHEQNMALIRLSVFGDRSRDSVCRACMDRLENTLLVAQNEALDKTFLDSLAFATTEMRIVTDNYLAFGDLRQRDSLAAVHGPASAANRPDSLGIKWYNEEYEALYGRLTDAIKNYMTSTQSSLAPRAEQMKKNAYRAVTPVLISVAVMIAIVLMLFYFMLLYCVTPIERMNRSLGDWLSFRIPFNVKGDLKDEVLELKERIETLINQSKQPKA
;
A
#
# COMPACT_ATOMS: atom_id res chain seq x y z
N MET A 1 -47.79 -16.78 12.87
CA MET A 1 -46.46 -17.03 13.47
C MET A 1 -46.47 -16.48 14.88
N THR A 2 -46.26 -17.30 15.90
CA THR A 2 -46.27 -16.84 17.30
C THR A 2 -45.19 -15.78 17.56
N GLY A 3 -45.48 -14.85 18.47
CA GLY A 3 -44.62 -13.69 18.75
C GLY A 3 -43.21 -14.08 19.23
N LEU A 4 -43.06 -15.22 19.90
CA LEU A 4 -41.77 -15.73 20.39
C LEU A 4 -40.83 -16.06 19.23
N ARG A 5 -41.32 -16.81 18.22
CA ARG A 5 -40.50 -17.20 17.06
C ARG A 5 -40.01 -15.99 16.28
N LYS A 6 -40.89 -15.01 16.04
CA LYS A 6 -40.54 -13.76 15.35
C LYS A 6 -39.51 -12.94 16.13
N ARG A 7 -39.67 -12.81 17.46
CA ARG A 7 -38.72 -12.06 18.32
C ARG A 7 -37.35 -12.71 18.38
N VAL A 8 -37.29 -14.04 18.52
CA VAL A 8 -36.02 -14.79 18.53
C VAL A 8 -35.32 -14.71 17.17
N THR A 9 -36.04 -14.89 16.07
CA THR A 9 -35.45 -14.76 14.72
C THR A 9 -34.91 -13.36 14.45
N VAL A 10 -35.62 -12.30 14.88
CA VAL A 10 -35.15 -10.91 14.71
C VAL A 10 -33.89 -10.66 15.54
N GLY A 11 -33.81 -11.17 16.77
CA GLY A 11 -32.63 -11.02 17.63
C GLY A 11 -31.40 -11.75 17.09
N PHE A 12 -31.55 -12.97 16.57
CA PHE A 12 -30.44 -13.68 15.93
C PHE A 12 -30.02 -13.04 14.62
N LEU A 13 -30.99 -12.58 13.82
CA LEU A 13 -30.71 -11.88 12.57
C LEU A 13 -29.94 -10.57 12.80
N SER A 14 -30.28 -9.81 13.85
CA SER A 14 -29.55 -8.57 14.17
C SER A 14 -28.11 -8.83 14.59
N ILE A 15 -27.84 -9.91 15.34
CA ILE A 15 -26.48 -10.32 15.72
C ILE A 15 -25.66 -10.69 14.48
N VAL A 16 -26.23 -11.47 13.56
CA VAL A 16 -25.55 -11.83 12.30
C VAL A 16 -25.27 -10.59 11.46
N CYS A 17 -26.24 -9.67 11.34
CA CYS A 17 -26.03 -8.41 10.62
C CYS A 17 -24.92 -7.56 11.26
N LEU A 18 -24.90 -7.43 12.60
CA LEU A 18 -23.85 -6.67 13.30
C LEU A 18 -22.46 -7.28 13.10
N LEU A 19 -22.34 -8.61 13.17
CA LEU A 19 -21.08 -9.31 12.91
C LEU A 19 -20.61 -9.10 11.47
N PHE A 20 -21.55 -9.10 10.52
CA PHE A 20 -21.25 -8.83 9.12
C PHE A 20 -20.75 -7.40 8.90
N PHE A 21 -21.44 -6.39 9.46
CA PHE A 21 -21.01 -5.00 9.36
C PHE A 21 -19.68 -4.74 10.06
N SER A 22 -19.46 -5.33 11.23
CA SER A 22 -18.19 -5.24 11.96
C SER A 22 -17.03 -5.87 11.16
N GLY A 23 -17.24 -7.07 10.60
CA GLY A 23 -16.27 -7.72 9.73
C GLY A 23 -15.99 -6.92 8.45
N MET A 24 -17.02 -6.33 7.85
CA MET A 24 -16.89 -5.51 6.65
C MET A 24 -16.11 -4.21 6.91
N VAL A 25 -16.36 -3.53 8.04
CA VAL A 25 -15.59 -2.33 8.44
C VAL A 25 -14.12 -2.68 8.67
N SER A 26 -13.83 -3.79 9.35
CA SER A 26 -12.45 -4.25 9.56
C SER A 26 -11.71 -4.55 8.25
N LEU A 27 -12.40 -5.12 7.25
CA LEU A 27 -11.81 -5.34 5.91
C LEU A 27 -11.59 -4.03 5.15
N LEU A 28 -12.47 -3.04 5.32
CA LEU A 28 -12.33 -1.72 4.70
C LEU A 28 -11.16 -0.94 5.30
N GLU A 29 -11.00 -0.92 6.63
CA GLU A 29 -9.85 -0.28 7.30
C GLU A 29 -8.52 -0.87 6.81
N LEU A 30 -8.48 -2.19 6.61
CA LEU A 30 -7.31 -2.85 6.03
C LEU A 30 -7.11 -2.52 4.55
N GLY A 31 -8.20 -2.31 3.81
CA GLY A 31 -8.20 -1.84 2.42
C GLY A 31 -7.63 -0.43 2.27
N HIS A 32 -7.94 0.47 3.20
CA HIS A 32 -7.35 1.81 3.26
C HIS A 32 -5.84 1.73 3.53
N LEU A 33 -5.41 0.94 4.52
CA LEU A 33 -3.99 0.71 4.80
C LEU A 33 -3.24 0.13 3.59
N SER A 34 -3.89 -0.80 2.86
CA SER A 34 -3.33 -1.39 1.64
C SER A 34 -3.20 -0.37 0.50
N ARG A 35 -4.21 0.49 0.32
CA ARG A 35 -4.21 1.55 -0.70
C ARG A 35 -3.14 2.60 -0.45
N ASP A 36 -3.04 3.09 0.78
CA ASP A 36 -2.02 4.09 1.18
C ASP A 36 -0.62 3.55 0.92
N THR A 37 -0.41 2.26 1.20
CA THR A 37 0.89 1.65 0.95
C THR A 37 1.14 1.40 -0.54
N GLY A 38 0.10 1.14 -1.35
CA GLY A 38 0.18 1.09 -2.81
C GLY A 38 0.59 2.42 -3.43
N GLU A 39 0.09 3.54 -2.90
CA GLU A 39 0.50 4.89 -3.31
C GLU A 39 1.96 5.17 -2.93
N ILE A 40 2.41 4.75 -1.73
CA ILE A 40 3.82 4.81 -1.32
C ILE A 40 4.71 3.99 -2.25
N LEU A 41 4.27 2.79 -2.66
CA LEU A 41 5.04 1.93 -3.55
C LEU A 41 5.19 2.55 -4.95
N LYS A 42 4.11 3.16 -5.46
CA LYS A 42 4.11 3.87 -6.74
C LYS A 42 5.04 5.09 -6.71
N ALA A 43 5.01 5.87 -5.64
CA ALA A 43 5.90 7.02 -5.46
C ALA A 43 7.39 6.59 -5.41
N ASN A 44 7.70 5.51 -4.69
CA ASN A 44 9.07 5.00 -4.63
C ASN A 44 9.54 4.38 -5.96
N ALA A 45 8.67 3.68 -6.70
CA ALA A 45 9.01 3.19 -8.04
C ALA A 45 9.35 4.34 -9.00
N ARG A 46 8.59 5.43 -8.92
CA ARG A 46 8.85 6.65 -9.68
C ARG A 46 10.17 7.33 -9.26
N ASN A 47 10.48 7.38 -7.97
CA ASN A 47 11.77 7.88 -7.48
C ASN A 47 12.97 7.08 -8.03
N ILE A 48 12.85 5.76 -8.17
CA ILE A 48 13.89 4.92 -8.80
C ILE A 48 14.03 5.24 -10.30
N GLU A 49 12.93 5.49 -10.99
CA GLU A 49 12.95 5.88 -12.40
C GLU A 49 13.64 7.23 -12.60
N LEU A 50 13.32 8.22 -11.75
CA LEU A 50 14.00 9.52 -11.73
C LEU A 50 15.49 9.37 -11.44
N ALA A 51 15.88 8.52 -10.48
CA ALA A 51 17.30 8.27 -10.18
C ALA A 51 18.05 7.67 -11.37
N LYS A 52 17.43 6.75 -12.12
CA LYS A 52 18.00 6.18 -13.35
C LYS A 52 18.16 7.23 -14.44
N GLU A 53 17.15 8.06 -14.65
CA GLU A 53 17.22 9.13 -15.63
C GLU A 53 18.34 10.14 -15.31
N MET A 54 18.51 10.49 -14.02
CA MET A 54 19.64 11.31 -13.57
C MET A 54 20.99 10.63 -13.85
N LEU A 55 21.10 9.33 -13.56
CA LEU A 55 22.32 8.57 -13.79
C LEU A 55 22.69 8.49 -15.27
N ASP A 56 21.69 8.27 -16.13
CA ASP A 56 21.85 8.22 -17.57
C ASP A 56 22.27 9.59 -18.12
N ALA A 57 21.64 10.68 -17.66
CA ALA A 57 22.00 12.04 -18.04
C ALA A 57 23.43 12.41 -17.61
N ALA A 58 23.84 12.04 -16.39
CA ALA A 58 25.21 12.24 -15.91
C ALA A 58 26.22 11.44 -16.73
N HIS A 59 25.90 10.20 -17.12
CA HIS A 59 26.77 9.37 -17.94
C HIS A 59 26.92 9.92 -19.37
N GLU A 60 25.81 10.35 -19.97
CA GLU A 60 25.80 10.97 -21.30
C GLU A 60 26.58 12.28 -21.31
N GLN A 61 26.44 13.10 -20.27
CA GLN A 61 27.24 14.30 -20.07
C GLN A 61 28.73 13.95 -19.99
N ASN A 62 29.11 12.97 -19.18
CA ASN A 62 30.50 12.54 -19.06
C ASN A 62 31.09 12.12 -20.41
N MET A 63 30.35 11.33 -21.20
CA MET A 63 30.78 10.96 -22.56
C MET A 63 30.88 12.16 -23.50
N ALA A 64 29.97 13.14 -23.40
CA ALA A 64 30.03 14.37 -24.17
C ALA A 64 31.29 15.17 -23.82
N LEU A 65 31.57 15.29 -22.53
CA LEU A 65 32.65 16.08 -21.97
C LEU A 65 34.02 15.46 -22.23
N ILE A 66 34.17 14.12 -22.16
CA ILE A 66 35.37 13.42 -22.60
C ILE A 66 35.64 13.72 -24.07
N ARG A 67 34.61 13.64 -24.94
CA ARG A 67 34.85 13.91 -26.36
C ARG A 67 35.18 15.36 -26.64
N LEU A 68 34.60 16.27 -25.88
CA LEU A 68 34.90 17.68 -25.94
C LEU A 68 36.33 17.99 -25.47
N SER A 69 36.74 17.44 -24.32
CA SER A 69 38.02 17.76 -23.68
C SER A 69 39.22 17.04 -24.30
N VAL A 70 39.00 15.81 -24.80
CA VAL A 70 40.05 14.96 -25.39
C VAL A 70 40.16 15.16 -26.91
N PHE A 71 39.03 15.21 -27.62
CA PHE A 71 39.02 15.30 -29.09
C PHE A 71 38.72 16.72 -29.61
N GLY A 72 38.41 17.68 -28.73
CA GLY A 72 38.08 19.06 -29.15
C GLY A 72 36.76 19.17 -29.91
N ASP A 73 35.89 18.16 -29.82
CA ASP A 73 34.63 18.10 -30.57
C ASP A 73 33.56 19.03 -29.96
N ARG A 74 33.62 20.31 -30.36
CA ARG A 74 32.71 21.39 -29.92
C ARG A 74 31.25 21.21 -30.35
N SER A 75 30.95 20.28 -31.28
CA SER A 75 29.57 19.96 -31.63
C SER A 75 28.78 19.42 -30.43
N ARG A 76 29.50 18.88 -29.43
CA ARG A 76 28.96 18.31 -28.20
C ARG A 76 28.69 19.33 -27.08
N ASP A 77 29.03 20.60 -27.27
CA ASP A 77 28.75 21.65 -26.27
C ASP A 77 27.24 21.76 -25.98
N SER A 78 26.42 21.68 -27.04
CA SER A 78 24.96 21.68 -26.93
C SER A 78 24.41 20.45 -26.19
N VAL A 79 24.99 19.27 -26.45
CA VAL A 79 24.63 18.01 -25.78
C VAL A 79 24.99 18.08 -24.29
N CYS A 80 26.17 18.61 -23.96
CA CYS A 80 26.62 18.75 -22.58
C CYS A 80 25.68 19.65 -21.76
N ARG A 81 25.27 20.80 -22.31
CA ARG A 81 24.28 21.69 -21.66
C ARG A 81 22.92 21.01 -21.51
N ALA A 82 22.44 20.35 -22.57
CA ALA A 82 21.18 19.63 -22.54
C ALA A 82 21.14 18.51 -21.48
N CYS A 83 22.24 17.75 -21.32
CA CYS A 83 22.33 16.73 -20.28
C CYS A 83 22.29 17.34 -18.87
N MET A 84 22.95 18.48 -18.64
CA MET A 84 22.88 19.16 -17.35
C MET A 84 21.51 19.75 -17.05
N ASP A 85 20.87 20.37 -18.03
CA ASP A 85 19.49 20.84 -17.88
C ASP A 85 18.54 19.68 -17.58
N ARG A 86 18.74 18.51 -18.24
CA ARG A 86 17.96 17.30 -17.95
C ARG A 86 18.19 16.81 -16.52
N LEU A 87 19.45 16.70 -16.09
CA LEU A 87 19.82 16.28 -14.74
C LEU A 87 19.17 17.17 -13.67
N GLU A 88 19.24 18.49 -13.82
CA GLU A 88 18.62 19.43 -12.88
C GLU A 88 17.10 19.37 -12.89
N ASN A 89 16.47 19.29 -14.06
CA ASN A 89 15.02 19.17 -14.16
C ASN A 89 14.53 17.88 -13.49
N THR A 90 15.18 16.75 -13.74
CA THR A 90 14.84 15.48 -13.08
C THR A 90 15.07 15.57 -11.58
N LEU A 91 16.13 16.26 -11.12
CA LEU A 91 16.39 16.49 -9.70
C LEU A 91 15.31 17.34 -9.02
N LEU A 92 14.84 18.40 -9.69
CA LEU A 92 13.74 19.24 -9.19
C LEU A 92 12.45 18.43 -9.05
N VAL A 93 12.16 17.56 -10.02
CA VAL A 93 11.00 16.64 -9.92
C VAL A 93 11.18 15.71 -8.72
N ALA A 94 12.36 15.12 -8.54
CA ALA A 94 12.64 14.26 -7.39
C ALA A 94 12.54 15.00 -6.05
N GLN A 95 12.97 16.26 -5.96
CA GLN A 95 12.84 17.08 -4.75
C GLN A 95 11.39 17.39 -4.36
N ASN A 96 10.53 17.59 -5.37
CA ASN A 96 9.11 17.84 -5.15
C ASN A 96 8.34 16.55 -4.80
N GLU A 97 8.75 15.40 -5.33
CA GLU A 97 8.05 14.13 -5.16
C GLU A 97 8.57 13.26 -4.00
N ALA A 98 9.82 13.46 -3.55
CA ALA A 98 10.42 12.61 -2.53
C ALA A 98 9.93 12.93 -1.10
N LEU A 99 9.63 11.86 -0.37
CA LEU A 99 9.30 11.92 1.06
C LEU A 99 10.54 12.16 1.94
N ASP A 100 11.72 11.71 1.50
CA ASP A 100 12.97 11.82 2.25
C ASP A 100 13.94 12.78 1.55
N LYS A 101 14.05 13.99 2.10
CA LYS A 101 14.85 15.09 1.55
C LYS A 101 16.34 14.98 1.88
N THR A 102 16.69 14.14 2.86
CA THR A 102 18.05 14.03 3.42
C THR A 102 19.08 13.64 2.35
N PHE A 103 18.74 12.72 1.45
CA PHE A 103 19.63 12.27 0.38
C PHE A 103 19.67 13.22 -0.82
N LEU A 104 18.61 14.02 -0.99
CA LEU A 104 18.47 14.96 -2.09
C LEU A 104 19.30 16.22 -1.88
N ASP A 105 19.54 16.64 -0.64
CA ASP A 105 20.39 17.79 -0.35
C ASP A 105 21.84 17.55 -0.78
N SER A 106 22.37 16.35 -0.49
CA SER A 106 23.71 15.93 -0.94
C SER A 106 23.79 15.82 -2.47
N LEU A 107 22.74 15.29 -3.10
CA LEU A 107 22.63 15.18 -4.55
C LEU A 107 22.53 16.55 -5.23
N ALA A 108 21.77 17.48 -4.66
CA ALA A 108 21.63 18.85 -5.15
C ALA A 108 22.93 19.63 -5.05
N PHE A 109 23.66 19.47 -3.95
CA PHE A 109 24.99 20.03 -3.81
C PHE A 109 25.93 19.51 -4.90
N ALA A 110 26.02 18.19 -5.08
CA ALA A 110 26.89 17.58 -6.09
C ALA A 110 26.50 18.00 -7.53
N THR A 111 25.20 18.11 -7.81
CA THR A 111 24.69 18.56 -9.12
C THR A 111 25.07 20.01 -9.42
N THR A 112 24.96 20.90 -8.41
CA THR A 112 25.32 22.31 -8.55
C THR A 112 26.83 22.48 -8.76
N GLU A 113 27.64 21.74 -7.99
CA GLU A 113 29.10 21.75 -8.11
C GLU A 113 29.54 21.30 -9.51
N MET A 114 28.91 20.23 -10.02
CA MET A 114 29.12 19.73 -11.38
C MET A 114 28.73 20.76 -12.45
N ARG A 115 27.64 21.52 -12.24
CA ARG A 115 27.18 22.54 -13.19
C ARG A 115 28.16 23.70 -13.29
N ILE A 116 28.62 24.20 -12.14
CA ILE A 116 29.59 25.31 -12.10
C ILE A 116 30.86 24.93 -12.86
N VAL A 117 31.40 23.73 -12.61
CA VAL A 117 32.63 23.26 -13.27
C VAL A 117 32.43 23.07 -14.77
N THR A 118 31.29 22.51 -15.18
CA THR A 118 30.95 22.34 -16.60
C THR A 118 30.79 23.67 -17.33
N ASP A 119 30.04 24.62 -16.74
CA ASP A 119 29.79 25.94 -17.34
C ASP A 119 31.08 26.76 -17.46
N ASN A 120 31.94 26.72 -16.43
CA ASN A 120 33.26 27.37 -16.47
C ASN A 120 34.13 26.84 -17.61
N TYR A 121 34.13 25.52 -17.83
CA TYR A 121 34.90 24.90 -18.90
C TYR A 121 34.37 25.25 -20.30
N LEU A 122 33.05 25.24 -20.48
CA LEU A 122 32.40 25.64 -21.72
C LEU A 122 32.68 27.12 -22.03
N ALA A 123 32.55 28.00 -21.04
CA ALA A 123 32.84 29.44 -21.19
C ALA A 123 34.32 29.71 -21.54
N PHE A 124 35.26 28.97 -20.94
CA PHE A 124 36.67 29.07 -21.28
C PHE A 124 36.96 28.61 -22.71
N GLY A 125 36.23 27.59 -23.18
CA GLY A 125 36.24 27.15 -24.57
C GLY A 125 35.76 28.21 -25.56
N ASP A 126 34.64 28.87 -25.24
CA ASP A 126 34.06 29.94 -26.06
C ASP A 126 34.99 31.15 -26.18
N LEU A 127 35.71 31.51 -25.11
CA LEU A 127 36.71 32.58 -25.12
C LEU A 127 37.90 32.24 -26.03
N ARG A 128 38.43 31.02 -25.93
CA ARG A 128 39.51 30.55 -26.80
C ARG A 128 39.10 30.56 -28.28
N GLN A 129 37.85 30.19 -28.58
CA GLN A 129 37.32 30.23 -29.94
C GLN A 129 37.18 31.67 -30.46
N ARG A 130 36.73 32.60 -29.61
CA ARG A 130 36.63 34.02 -29.95
C ARG A 130 38.01 34.64 -30.21
N ASP A 131 39.00 34.28 -29.40
CA ASP A 131 40.39 34.73 -29.58
C ASP A 131 41.05 34.12 -30.83
N SER A 132 40.75 32.86 -31.17
CA SER A 132 41.27 32.22 -32.38
C SER A 132 40.59 32.73 -33.66
N LEU A 133 39.31 33.14 -33.59
CA LEU A 133 38.63 33.88 -34.67
C LEU A 133 39.16 35.32 -34.81
N ALA A 134 39.63 35.95 -33.72
CA ALA A 134 40.32 37.24 -33.76
C ALA A 134 41.76 37.12 -34.26
N ALA A 135 42.42 35.97 -34.02
CA ALA A 135 43.80 35.67 -34.43
C ALA A 135 43.94 35.15 -35.88
N VAL A 136 42.92 35.31 -36.72
CA VAL A 136 42.90 34.89 -38.15
C VAL A 136 44.00 35.55 -39.02
N HIS A 137 44.85 36.42 -38.47
CA HIS A 137 46.07 36.95 -39.12
C HIS A 137 47.38 36.21 -38.74
N GLY A 138 47.34 35.07 -38.05
CA GLY A 138 48.52 34.25 -37.70
C GLY A 138 48.37 32.76 -38.04
N PRO A 139 49.46 31.99 -38.22
CA PRO A 139 49.43 30.74 -38.96
C PRO A 139 48.60 29.67 -38.26
N ALA A 140 47.62 29.16 -39.00
CA ALA A 140 46.73 28.05 -38.65
C ALA A 140 47.51 26.80 -38.22
N SER A 141 47.65 26.57 -36.92
CA SER A 141 48.32 25.36 -36.42
C SER A 141 47.92 24.91 -35.00
N ALA A 142 46.77 25.37 -34.47
CA ALA A 142 46.32 25.03 -33.12
C ALA A 142 44.96 24.30 -33.04
N ALA A 143 44.28 24.04 -34.16
CA ALA A 143 42.89 23.57 -34.14
C ALA A 143 42.70 22.06 -33.90
N ASN A 144 43.77 21.26 -33.79
CA ASN A 144 43.62 19.80 -33.73
C ASN A 144 44.68 19.06 -32.89
N ARG A 145 45.30 19.74 -31.92
CA ARG A 145 46.19 19.07 -30.96
C ARG A 145 45.34 18.62 -29.78
N PRO A 146 45.40 17.35 -29.31
CA PRO A 146 44.72 16.95 -28.08
C PRO A 146 45.17 17.91 -26.99
N ASP A 147 44.22 18.69 -26.49
CA ASP A 147 44.49 19.71 -25.50
C ASP A 147 44.94 18.98 -24.23
N SER A 148 46.24 18.91 -24.00
CA SER A 148 46.80 18.29 -22.79
C SER A 148 46.24 18.97 -21.53
N LEU A 149 45.77 20.21 -21.66
CA LEU A 149 44.99 20.93 -20.64
C LEU A 149 43.59 20.33 -20.42
N GLY A 150 42.87 19.94 -21.48
CA GLY A 150 41.53 19.35 -21.37
C GLY A 150 41.55 18.00 -20.66
N ILE A 151 42.56 17.17 -20.98
CA ILE A 151 42.78 15.88 -20.30
C ILE A 151 43.14 16.09 -18.83
N LYS A 152 44.02 17.05 -18.52
CA LYS A 152 44.40 17.37 -17.13
C LYS A 152 43.22 17.87 -16.31
N TRP A 153 42.47 18.83 -16.84
CA TRP A 153 41.28 19.37 -16.21
C TRP A 153 40.23 18.28 -15.95
N TYR A 154 40.01 17.40 -16.93
CA TYR A 154 39.07 16.29 -16.78
C TYR A 154 39.47 15.35 -15.62
N ASN A 155 40.74 14.94 -15.57
CA ASN A 155 41.21 14.01 -14.53
C ASN A 155 41.35 14.66 -13.14
N GLU A 156 41.76 15.93 -13.06
CA GLU A 156 42.05 16.59 -11.78
C GLU A 156 40.80 17.24 -11.15
N GLU A 157 39.90 17.82 -11.96
CA GLU A 157 38.74 18.56 -11.46
C GLU A 157 37.42 17.81 -11.69
N TYR A 158 37.16 17.33 -12.91
CA TYR A 158 35.84 16.78 -13.26
C TYR A 158 35.60 15.35 -12.77
N GLU A 159 36.59 14.46 -12.84
CA GLU A 159 36.43 13.02 -12.52
C GLU A 159 35.97 12.80 -11.07
N ALA A 160 36.55 13.53 -10.11
CA ALA A 160 36.17 13.45 -8.70
C ALA A 160 34.72 13.91 -8.46
N LEU A 161 34.30 14.99 -9.14
CA LEU A 161 32.94 15.53 -9.07
C LEU A 161 31.91 14.58 -9.68
N TYR A 162 32.23 14.01 -10.84
CA TYR A 162 31.41 13.00 -11.50
C TYR A 162 31.23 11.76 -10.62
N GLY A 163 32.29 11.28 -9.97
CA GLY A 163 32.23 10.16 -9.02
C GLY A 163 31.29 10.47 -7.85
N ARG A 164 31.45 11.64 -7.23
CA ARG A 164 30.59 12.09 -6.13
C ARG A 164 29.11 12.21 -6.52
N LEU A 165 28.83 12.76 -7.70
CA LEU A 165 27.47 12.86 -8.23
C LEU A 165 26.88 11.47 -8.46
N THR A 166 27.62 10.59 -9.13
CA THR A 166 27.21 9.21 -9.41
C THR A 166 26.94 8.42 -8.13
N ASP A 167 27.79 8.59 -7.12
CA ASP A 167 27.62 7.95 -5.81
C ASP A 167 26.40 8.51 -5.06
N ALA A 168 26.16 9.82 -5.12
CA ALA A 168 24.96 10.43 -4.55
C ALA A 168 23.68 9.90 -5.22
N ILE A 169 23.66 9.78 -6.56
CA ILE A 169 22.53 9.21 -7.31
C ILE A 169 22.34 7.72 -6.96
N LYS A 170 23.43 6.94 -6.89
CA LYS A 170 23.37 5.52 -6.48
C LYS A 170 22.87 5.35 -5.06
N ASN A 171 23.28 6.23 -4.13
CA ASN A 171 22.82 6.20 -2.75
C ASN A 171 21.32 6.52 -2.66
N TYR A 172 20.85 7.53 -3.42
CA TYR A 172 19.43 7.84 -3.54
C TYR A 172 18.63 6.65 -4.12
N MET A 173 19.13 6.02 -5.19
CA MET A 173 18.49 4.84 -5.79
C MET A 173 18.46 3.64 -4.84
N THR A 174 19.58 3.34 -4.16
CA THR A 174 19.71 2.18 -3.26
C THR A 174 18.88 2.36 -1.98
N SER A 175 18.85 3.56 -1.41
CA SER A 175 17.98 3.90 -0.27
C SER A 175 16.50 3.68 -0.63
N THR A 176 16.07 4.15 -1.80
CA THR A 176 14.71 3.95 -2.30
C THR A 176 14.41 2.47 -2.59
N GLN A 177 15.35 1.72 -3.17
CA GLN A 177 15.18 0.31 -3.55
C GLN A 177 15.19 -0.64 -2.35
N SER A 178 16.04 -0.39 -1.35
CA SER A 178 16.11 -1.17 -0.10
C SER A 178 14.83 -1.05 0.74
N SER A 179 14.13 0.07 0.61
CA SER A 179 12.80 0.27 1.18
C SER A 179 11.71 -0.47 0.38
N LEU A 180 11.83 -0.56 -0.95
CA LEU A 180 10.78 -1.06 -1.84
C LEU A 180 10.64 -2.60 -1.87
N ALA A 181 11.75 -3.32 -2.04
CA ALA A 181 11.74 -4.78 -2.23
C ALA A 181 11.17 -5.55 -1.03
N PRO A 182 11.61 -5.30 0.22
CA PRO A 182 11.03 -5.98 1.38
C PRO A 182 9.61 -5.48 1.69
N ARG A 183 9.27 -4.21 1.45
CA ARG A 183 7.93 -3.67 1.77
C ARG A 183 6.84 -4.17 0.81
N ALA A 184 7.14 -4.32 -0.48
CA ALA A 184 6.20 -4.89 -1.45
C ALA A 184 5.88 -6.37 -1.14
N GLU A 185 6.92 -7.14 -0.83
CA GLU A 185 6.78 -8.57 -0.55
C GLU A 185 6.20 -8.84 0.85
N GLN A 186 6.61 -8.08 1.86
CA GLN A 186 6.02 -8.13 3.19
C GLN A 186 4.57 -7.63 3.19
N MET A 187 4.18 -6.65 2.39
CA MET A 187 2.77 -6.25 2.28
C MET A 187 1.90 -7.38 1.74
N LYS A 188 2.30 -7.98 0.62
CA LYS A 188 1.52 -9.06 0.02
C LYS A 188 1.37 -10.22 1.00
N LYS A 189 2.43 -10.54 1.74
CA LYS A 189 2.43 -11.63 2.72
C LYS A 189 1.73 -11.26 4.02
N ASN A 190 1.86 -10.03 4.52
CA ASN A 190 1.27 -9.56 5.78
C ASN A 190 -0.21 -9.24 5.64
N ALA A 191 -0.64 -8.64 4.53
CA ALA A 191 -2.07 -8.45 4.25
C ALA A 191 -2.75 -9.82 4.17
N TYR A 192 -2.20 -10.77 3.41
CA TYR A 192 -2.79 -12.11 3.32
C TYR A 192 -2.74 -12.87 4.65
N ARG A 193 -1.63 -12.77 5.40
CA ARG A 193 -1.45 -13.44 6.70
C ARG A 193 -2.29 -12.80 7.83
N ALA A 194 -2.64 -11.52 7.73
CA ALA A 194 -3.52 -10.85 8.68
C ALA A 194 -5.01 -11.01 8.30
N VAL A 195 -5.35 -10.99 7.01
CA VAL A 195 -6.74 -11.10 6.51
C VAL A 195 -7.28 -12.52 6.67
N THR A 196 -6.47 -13.54 6.36
CA THR A 196 -6.91 -14.94 6.41
C THR A 196 -7.48 -15.35 7.78
N PRO A 197 -6.81 -15.10 8.93
CA PRO A 197 -7.37 -15.47 10.23
C PRO A 197 -8.63 -14.66 10.58
N VAL A 198 -8.73 -13.39 10.16
CA VAL A 198 -9.92 -12.57 10.40
C VAL A 198 -11.12 -13.11 9.62
N LEU A 199 -10.96 -13.41 8.34
CA LEU A 199 -12.03 -14.02 7.53
C LEU A 199 -12.47 -15.39 8.06
N ILE A 200 -11.52 -16.25 8.43
CA ILE A 200 -11.83 -17.55 9.02
C ILE A 200 -12.60 -17.36 10.34
N SER A 201 -12.16 -16.44 11.20
CA SER A 201 -12.84 -16.17 12.48
C SER A 201 -14.27 -15.69 12.29
N VAL A 202 -14.52 -14.78 11.33
CA VAL A 202 -15.86 -14.28 11.02
C VAL A 202 -16.76 -15.41 10.50
N ALA A 203 -16.25 -16.24 9.58
CA ALA A 203 -17.01 -17.38 9.06
C ALA A 203 -17.39 -18.39 10.15
N VAL A 204 -16.44 -18.72 11.04
CA VAL A 204 -16.69 -19.63 12.18
C VAL A 204 -17.69 -19.03 13.15
N MET A 205 -17.57 -17.73 13.47
CA MET A 205 -18.53 -17.04 14.33
C MET A 205 -19.94 -17.05 13.75
N ILE A 206 -20.11 -16.79 12.46
CA ILE A 206 -21.42 -16.86 11.78
C ILE A 206 -21.97 -18.30 11.83
N ALA A 207 -21.12 -19.31 11.56
CA ALA A 207 -21.54 -20.71 11.62
C ALA A 207 -22.04 -21.10 13.02
N ILE A 208 -21.32 -20.73 14.08
CA ILE A 208 -21.73 -20.97 15.48
C ILE A 208 -23.07 -20.31 15.79
N VAL A 209 -23.27 -19.05 15.38
CA VAL A 209 -24.52 -18.32 15.60
C VAL A 209 -25.69 -18.98 14.88
N LEU A 210 -25.50 -19.42 13.63
CA LEU A 210 -26.54 -20.15 12.87
C LEU A 210 -26.86 -21.51 13.50
N MET A 211 -25.84 -22.21 13.97
CA MET A 211 -26.00 -23.50 14.65
C MET A 211 -26.79 -23.33 15.96
N LEU A 212 -26.45 -22.30 16.74
CA LEU A 212 -27.17 -21.96 17.98
C LEU A 212 -28.60 -21.50 17.72
N PHE A 213 -28.84 -20.74 16.64
CA PHE A 213 -30.18 -20.37 16.20
C PHE A 213 -31.03 -21.60 15.86
N TYR A 214 -30.45 -22.57 15.15
CA TYR A 214 -31.10 -23.84 14.82
C TYR A 214 -31.49 -24.61 16.10
N PHE A 215 -30.56 -24.73 17.06
CA PHE A 215 -30.85 -25.38 18.33
C PHE A 215 -31.94 -24.67 19.13
N MET A 216 -31.88 -23.34 19.25
CA MET A 216 -32.89 -22.55 19.96
C MET A 216 -34.28 -22.69 19.33
N LEU A 217 -34.38 -22.75 18.00
CA LEU A 217 -35.65 -22.98 17.33
C LEU A 217 -36.21 -24.37 17.60
N LEU A 218 -35.37 -25.41 17.50
CA LEU A 218 -35.81 -26.80 17.57
C LEU A 218 -36.12 -27.24 19.00
N TYR A 219 -35.28 -26.87 19.97
CA TYR A 219 -35.39 -27.33 21.36
C TYR A 219 -36.11 -26.37 22.31
N CYS A 220 -36.14 -25.05 22.04
CA CYS A 220 -36.81 -24.09 22.92
C CYS A 220 -38.11 -23.56 22.30
N VAL A 221 -38.04 -22.97 21.10
CA VAL A 221 -39.19 -22.24 20.55
C VAL A 221 -40.31 -23.17 20.07
N THR A 222 -39.97 -24.22 19.31
CA THR A 222 -40.95 -25.16 18.76
C THR A 222 -41.75 -25.91 19.84
N PRO A 223 -41.14 -26.48 20.89
CA PRO A 223 -41.91 -27.16 21.93
C PRO A 223 -42.73 -26.19 22.79
N ILE A 224 -42.23 -24.98 23.09
CA ILE A 224 -43.00 -23.95 23.80
C ILE A 224 -44.21 -23.50 22.99
N GLU A 225 -44.04 -23.29 21.68
CA GLU A 225 -45.15 -22.92 20.77
C GLU A 225 -46.22 -24.04 20.73
N ARG A 226 -45.79 -25.32 20.66
CA ARG A 226 -46.70 -26.47 20.68
C ARG A 226 -47.43 -26.59 22.02
N MET A 227 -46.72 -26.41 23.13
CA MET A 227 -47.29 -26.49 24.47
C MET A 227 -48.29 -25.38 24.76
N ASN A 228 -47.98 -24.13 24.38
CA ASN A 228 -48.90 -23.01 24.50
C ASN A 228 -50.18 -23.23 23.68
N ARG A 229 -50.06 -23.81 22.47
CA ARG A 229 -51.22 -24.15 21.65
C ARG A 229 -52.08 -25.25 22.29
N SER A 230 -51.47 -26.34 22.74
CA SER A 230 -52.18 -27.43 23.41
C SER A 230 -52.85 -27.00 24.72
N LEU A 231 -52.24 -26.06 25.45
CA LEU A 231 -52.84 -25.48 26.66
C LEU A 231 -54.04 -24.59 26.31
N GLY A 232 -53.94 -23.78 25.26
CA GLY A 232 -55.06 -22.99 24.73
C GLY A 232 -56.23 -23.85 24.27
N ASP A 233 -55.94 -24.99 23.62
CA ASP A 233 -56.94 -25.96 23.17
C ASP A 233 -57.64 -26.65 24.36
N TRP A 234 -56.90 -26.95 25.44
CA TRP A 234 -57.49 -27.47 26.69
C TRP A 234 -58.38 -26.43 27.38
N LEU A 235 -57.95 -25.16 27.43
CA LEU A 235 -58.68 -24.08 28.09
C LEU A 235 -59.99 -23.73 27.35
N SER A 236 -59.96 -23.71 26.01
CA SER A 236 -61.12 -23.30 25.19
C SER A 236 -62.07 -24.45 24.87
N PHE A 237 -61.55 -25.65 24.61
CA PHE A 237 -62.33 -26.76 24.05
C PHE A 237 -62.34 -28.03 24.94
N ARG A 238 -61.72 -27.99 26.12
CA ARG A 238 -61.55 -29.15 27.04
C ARG A 238 -60.87 -30.37 26.40
N ILE A 239 -60.18 -30.17 25.27
CA ILE A 239 -59.43 -31.24 24.57
C ILE A 239 -58.25 -31.67 25.45
N PRO A 240 -57.95 -32.97 25.59
CA PRO A 240 -56.84 -33.44 26.42
C PRO A 240 -55.51 -32.86 25.94
N PHE A 241 -54.78 -32.25 26.86
CA PHE A 241 -53.43 -31.73 26.62
C PHE A 241 -52.51 -32.89 26.24
N ASN A 242 -52.08 -32.94 24.98
CA ASN A 242 -51.23 -34.01 24.46
C ASN A 242 -50.11 -33.41 23.62
N VAL A 243 -49.02 -33.01 24.29
CA VAL A 243 -47.81 -32.55 23.61
C VAL A 243 -46.93 -33.76 23.33
N LYS A 244 -47.01 -34.29 22.09
CA LYS A 244 -46.08 -35.30 21.59
C LYS A 244 -44.82 -34.62 21.04
N GLY A 245 -43.66 -35.02 21.54
CA GLY A 245 -42.34 -34.56 21.08
C GLY A 245 -41.24 -34.93 22.09
N ASP A 246 -39.99 -35.05 21.62
CA ASP A 246 -38.79 -35.14 22.47
C ASP A 246 -38.60 -33.80 23.19
N LEU A 247 -39.32 -33.60 24.29
CA LEU A 247 -39.05 -32.51 25.21
C LEU A 247 -37.93 -32.96 26.15
N LYS A 248 -36.86 -32.17 26.24
CA LYS A 248 -35.73 -32.40 27.14
C LYS A 248 -35.58 -31.21 28.08
N ASP A 249 -34.93 -31.45 29.22
CA ASP A 249 -34.58 -30.46 30.23
C ASP A 249 -35.81 -29.71 30.79
N GLU A 250 -35.67 -28.40 31.04
CA GLU A 250 -36.67 -27.53 31.67
C GLU A 250 -38.04 -27.51 30.96
N VAL A 251 -38.08 -27.79 29.65
CA VAL A 251 -39.33 -27.78 28.89
C VAL A 251 -40.16 -29.05 29.16
N LEU A 252 -39.49 -30.17 29.49
CA LEU A 252 -40.16 -31.39 29.94
C LEU A 252 -40.74 -31.19 31.35
N GLU A 253 -39.95 -30.63 32.26
CA GLU A 253 -40.43 -30.36 33.62
C GLU A 253 -41.62 -29.39 33.61
N LEU A 254 -41.60 -28.37 32.73
CA LEU A 254 -42.73 -27.47 32.55
C LEU A 254 -43.98 -28.21 32.04
N LYS A 255 -43.83 -29.16 31.11
CA LYS A 255 -44.94 -30.00 30.64
C LYS A 255 -45.53 -30.83 31.77
N GLU A 256 -44.69 -31.48 32.58
CA GLU A 256 -45.12 -32.31 33.72
C GLU A 256 -45.84 -31.49 34.79
N ARG A 257 -45.33 -30.29 35.11
CA ARG A 257 -46.00 -29.34 36.01
C ARG A 257 -47.36 -28.88 35.48
N ILE A 258 -47.50 -28.70 34.16
CA ILE A 258 -48.80 -28.40 33.54
C ILE A 258 -49.75 -29.59 33.61
N GLU A 259 -49.28 -30.81 33.33
CA GLU A 259 -50.11 -32.03 33.40
C GLU A 259 -50.61 -32.32 34.82
N THR A 260 -49.74 -32.15 35.83
CA THR A 260 -50.11 -32.28 37.25
C THR A 260 -51.16 -31.25 37.67
N LEU A 261 -50.99 -29.98 37.28
CA LEU A 261 -52.00 -28.93 37.52
C LEU A 261 -53.34 -29.24 36.84
N ILE A 262 -53.33 -29.72 35.59
CA ILE A 262 -54.54 -30.13 34.88
C ILE A 262 -55.23 -31.28 35.63
N ASN A 263 -54.48 -32.28 36.10
CA ASN A 263 -55.04 -33.42 36.83
C ASN A 263 -55.61 -33.01 38.20
N GLN A 264 -54.94 -32.12 38.93
CA GLN A 264 -55.47 -31.54 40.16
C GLN A 264 -56.75 -30.73 39.91
N SER A 265 -56.81 -29.95 38.82
CA SER A 265 -58.00 -29.17 38.47
C SER A 265 -59.22 -30.03 38.10
N LYS A 266 -59.00 -31.29 37.70
CA LYS A 266 -60.06 -32.26 37.40
C LYS A 266 -60.57 -33.00 38.63
N GLN A 267 -59.79 -33.05 39.72
CA GLN A 267 -60.26 -33.63 40.97
C GLN A 267 -61.19 -32.62 41.65
N PRO A 268 -62.43 -33.00 42.02
CA PRO A 268 -63.31 -32.11 42.77
C PRO A 268 -62.65 -31.82 44.12
N LYS A 269 -62.57 -30.54 44.52
CA LYS A 269 -62.21 -30.16 45.90
C LYS A 269 -63.14 -30.93 46.84
N ALA A 270 -62.57 -31.81 47.65
CA ALA A 270 -63.25 -32.42 48.79
C ALA A 270 -63.60 -31.34 49.82
#